data_AF-A0A3M1Z071-F1
#
_entry.id   AF-A0A3M1Z071-F1
#
_cell.length_a   1.000
_cell.length_b   1.000
_cell.length_c   1.000
_cell.angle_alpha   90.00
_cell.angle_beta   90.00
_cell.angle_gamma   90.00
#
_symmetry.space_group_name_H-M   'P 1'
#
loop_
_entity.id
_entity.type
_entity.pdbx_description
1 polymer ?
#
loop_
_entity_poly.entity_id
_entity_poly.type
_entity_poly.pdbx_seq_one_letter_code
_entity_poly.pdbx_strand_id
1 'polypeptide(L)'
;MTSRQQKLIDLFTEVGAAHHQAFIDTKGYDPEWPIWYADYLIDKLPPLLDDAAFTRSELIYLLVQCDRQQVTESPGIKWPKYYAMFFMERYLIEEDEELL
;
A
#
# COMPACT_ATOMS: atom_id res chain seq x y z
N MET A 1 11.81 11.22 -14.88
CA MET A 1 11.43 9.92 -14.29
C MET A 1 10.78 10.20 -12.94
N THR A 2 9.60 9.66 -12.63
CA THR A 2 8.99 9.80 -11.30
C THR A 2 9.73 8.91 -10.30
N SER A 3 9.90 9.40 -9.06
CA SER A 3 10.56 8.63 -7.99
C SER A 3 9.75 7.37 -7.67
N ARG A 4 10.41 6.34 -7.13
CA ARG A 4 9.76 5.10 -6.67
C ARG A 4 8.65 5.40 -5.66
N GLN A 5 8.91 6.30 -4.72
CA GLN A 5 7.92 6.80 -3.78
C GLN A 5 6.68 7.36 -4.48
N GLN A 6 6.85 8.20 -5.51
CA GLN A 6 5.71 8.76 -6.24
C GLN A 6 4.92 7.66 -6.95
N LYS A 7 5.58 6.67 -7.57
CA LYS A 7 4.89 5.54 -8.21
C LYS A 7 4.06 4.72 -7.21
N LEU A 8 4.55 4.52 -6.00
CA LEU A 8 3.81 3.84 -4.93
C LEU A 8 2.60 4.68 -4.48
N ILE A 9 2.77 5.99 -4.29
CA ILE A 9 1.67 6.91 -3.97
C ILE A 9 0.59 6.86 -5.06
N ASP A 10 1.01 6.86 -6.32
CA ASP A 10 0.12 6.80 -7.47
C ASP A 10 -0.64 5.47 -7.50
N LEU A 11 0.05 4.33 -7.29
CA LEU A 11 -0.58 3.01 -7.22
C LEU A 11 -1.60 2.91 -6.08
N PHE A 12 -1.27 3.41 -4.88
CA PHE A 12 -2.21 3.42 -3.77
C PHE A 12 -3.40 4.35 -4.05
N THR A 13 -3.18 5.49 -4.70
CA THR A 13 -4.29 6.36 -5.13
C THR A 13 -5.18 5.67 -6.17
N GLU A 14 -4.58 4.97 -7.12
CA GLU A 14 -5.26 4.20 -8.17
C GLU A 14 -6.17 3.11 -7.58
N VAL A 15 -5.65 2.27 -6.66
CA VAL A 15 -6.46 1.19 -6.06
C VAL A 15 -7.64 1.75 -5.27
N GLY A 16 -7.48 2.90 -4.60
CA GLY A 16 -8.58 3.55 -3.89
C GLY A 16 -9.66 4.09 -4.83
N ALA A 17 -9.27 4.68 -5.96
CA ALA A 17 -10.22 5.11 -6.98
C ALA A 17 -10.94 3.92 -7.64
N ALA A 18 -10.21 2.85 -7.93
CA ALA A 18 -10.76 1.63 -8.53
C ALA A 18 -11.73 0.91 -7.56
N HIS A 19 -11.39 0.80 -6.28
CA HIS A 19 -12.28 0.26 -5.24
C HIS A 19 -13.54 1.09 -5.11
N HIS A 20 -13.41 2.41 -4.98
CA HIS A 20 -14.56 3.30 -4.89
C HIS A 20 -15.51 3.14 -6.09
N GLN A 21 -14.96 3.00 -7.29
CA GLN A 21 -15.75 2.76 -8.50
C GLN A 21 -16.44 1.40 -8.51
N ALA A 22 -15.77 0.34 -8.02
CA ALA A 22 -16.35 -1.00 -7.90
C ALA A 22 -17.48 -1.08 -6.87
N PHE A 23 -17.39 -0.28 -5.80
CA PHE A 23 -18.35 -0.21 -4.70
C PHE A 23 -19.21 1.07 -4.72
N ILE A 24 -19.47 1.62 -5.90
CA ILE A 24 -20.19 2.89 -6.04
C ILE A 24 -21.62 2.82 -5.46
N ASP A 25 -22.29 1.68 -5.61
CA ASP A 25 -23.65 1.44 -5.11
C ASP A 25 -23.72 1.45 -3.58
N THR A 26 -22.64 1.06 -2.91
CA THR A 26 -22.50 1.12 -1.44
C THR A 26 -21.81 2.40 -0.96
N LYS A 27 -21.58 3.36 -1.88
CA LYS A 27 -20.80 4.58 -1.63
C LYS A 27 -19.39 4.28 -1.08
N GLY A 28 -18.79 3.17 -1.51
CA GLY A 28 -17.48 2.72 -1.05
C GLY A 28 -17.48 2.02 0.31
N TYR A 29 -18.65 1.75 0.91
CA TYR A 29 -18.70 0.96 2.14
C TYR A 29 -18.42 -0.51 1.82
N ASP A 30 -17.32 -1.00 2.37
CA ASP A 30 -16.87 -2.38 2.28
C ASP A 30 -16.05 -2.72 3.54
N PRO A 31 -16.61 -3.47 4.51
CA PRO A 31 -15.87 -3.85 5.71
C PRO A 31 -14.71 -4.82 5.42
N GLU A 32 -14.73 -5.50 4.27
CA GLU A 32 -13.72 -6.45 3.83
C GLU A 32 -12.82 -5.86 2.73
N TRP A 33 -12.72 -4.53 2.64
CA TRP A 33 -11.89 -3.81 1.67
C TRP A 33 -10.45 -4.34 1.54
N PRO A 34 -9.75 -4.83 2.61
CA PRO A 34 -8.38 -5.32 2.46
C PRO A 34 -8.29 -6.53 1.53
N ILE A 35 -9.34 -7.34 1.47
CA ILE A 35 -9.43 -8.49 0.56
C ILE A 35 -9.39 -8.01 -0.89
N TRP A 36 -10.20 -7.01 -1.22
CA TRP A 36 -10.27 -6.44 -2.57
C TRP A 36 -8.96 -5.73 -2.95
N TYR A 37 -8.40 -4.94 -2.04
CA TYR A 37 -7.12 -4.27 -2.25
C TYR A 37 -5.99 -5.26 -2.48
N ALA A 38 -5.93 -6.35 -1.71
CA ALA A 38 -4.90 -7.37 -1.87
C ALA A 38 -4.98 -8.01 -3.26
N ASP A 39 -6.18 -8.35 -3.75
CA ASP A 39 -6.35 -8.89 -5.10
C ASP A 39 -5.90 -7.91 -6.19
N TYR A 40 -6.18 -6.61 -6.01
CA TYR A 40 -5.76 -5.59 -6.97
C TYR A 40 -4.23 -5.38 -6.99
N LEU A 41 -3.60 -5.47 -5.81
CA LEU A 41 -2.21 -5.09 -5.61
C LEU A 41 -1.23 -6.25 -5.75
N ILE A 42 -1.67 -7.51 -5.65
CA ILE A 42 -0.79 -8.69 -5.55
C ILE A 42 0.27 -8.77 -6.66
N ASP A 43 -0.08 -8.37 -7.89
CA ASP A 43 0.84 -8.37 -9.04
C ASP A 43 1.43 -6.99 -9.36
N LYS A 44 0.84 -5.92 -8.82
CA LYS A 44 1.21 -4.52 -9.16
C LYS A 44 2.21 -3.92 -8.18
N LEU A 45 2.15 -4.33 -6.92
CA LEU A 45 2.99 -3.80 -5.84
C LEU A 45 4.43 -4.37 -5.86
N PRO A 46 4.68 -5.68 -6.09
CA PRO A 46 6.03 -6.24 -6.08
C PRO A 46 7.06 -5.54 -6.97
N PRO A 47 6.74 -5.18 -8.24
CA PRO A 47 7.71 -4.52 -9.12
C PRO A 47 8.17 -3.14 -8.62
N LEU A 48 7.48 -2.55 -7.65
CA LEU A 48 7.83 -1.28 -7.01
C LEU A 48 8.63 -1.46 -5.71
N LEU A 49 8.77 -2.69 -5.22
CA LEU A 49 9.38 -3.08 -3.94
C LEU A 49 10.44 -4.18 -4.14
N ASP A 50 11.29 -4.03 -5.15
CA ASP A 50 12.37 -4.97 -5.50
C ASP A 50 11.91 -6.44 -5.60
N ASP A 51 10.75 -6.62 -6.26
CA ASP A 51 10.09 -7.91 -6.51
C ASP A 51 9.74 -8.69 -5.23
N ALA A 52 9.47 -7.97 -4.13
CA ALA A 52 8.98 -8.55 -2.88
C ALA A 52 7.79 -9.49 -3.11
N ALA A 53 7.93 -10.74 -2.65
CA ALA A 53 6.88 -11.74 -2.76
C ALA A 53 5.89 -11.62 -1.61
N PHE A 54 4.60 -11.57 -1.93
CA PHE A 54 3.53 -11.58 -0.94
C PHE A 54 2.66 -12.82 -1.12
N THR A 55 2.25 -13.45 -0.03
CA THR A 55 1.02 -14.23 -0.06
C THR A 55 -0.18 -13.27 0.01
N ARG A 56 -1.33 -13.67 -0.54
CA ARG A 56 -2.57 -12.87 -0.42
C ARG A 56 -2.92 -12.58 1.03
N SER A 57 -2.82 -13.58 1.92
CA SER A 57 -3.09 -13.43 3.35
C SER A 57 -2.14 -12.46 4.04
N GLU A 58 -0.86 -12.45 3.66
CA GLU A 58 0.13 -11.51 4.18
C GLU A 58 -0.19 -10.08 3.72
N LEU A 59 -0.52 -9.89 2.45
CA LEU A 59 -0.87 -8.56 1.93
C LEU A 59 -2.14 -8.00 2.61
N ILE A 60 -3.16 -8.84 2.82
CA ILE A 60 -4.35 -8.49 3.60
C ILE A 60 -3.95 -8.03 5.02
N TYR A 61 -3.11 -8.83 5.70
CA TYR A 61 -2.65 -8.51 7.04
C TYR A 61 -1.89 -7.17 7.08
N LEU A 62 -0.97 -6.94 6.15
CA LEU A 62 -0.18 -5.72 6.07
C LEU A 62 -1.05 -4.49 5.79
N LEU A 63 -2.05 -4.59 4.93
CA LEU A 63 -3.00 -3.50 4.66
C LEU A 63 -3.80 -3.14 5.91
N VAL A 64 -4.31 -4.13 6.64
CA VAL A 64 -5.03 -3.91 7.91
C VAL A 64 -4.10 -3.28 8.96
N GLN A 65 -2.86 -3.76 9.07
CA GLN A 65 -1.89 -3.20 9.99
C GLN A 65 -1.59 -1.74 9.64
N CYS A 66 -1.31 -1.45 8.38
CA CYS A 66 -0.97 -0.12 7.89
C CYS A 66 -2.10 0.89 8.13
N ASP A 67 -3.35 0.50 7.87
CA ASP A 67 -4.53 1.32 8.13
C ASP A 67 -4.62 1.74 9.61
N ARG A 68 -4.54 0.75 10.51
CA ARG A 68 -4.64 0.99 11.96
C ARG A 68 -3.51 1.86 12.48
N GLN A 69 -2.30 1.66 11.93
CA GLN A 69 -1.13 2.46 12.26
C GLN A 69 -1.29 3.91 11.78
N GLN A 70 -1.76 4.12 10.55
CA GLN A 70 -2.01 5.46 10.00
C GLN A 70 -3.02 6.23 10.85
N VAL A 71 -4.15 5.61 11.20
CA VAL A 71 -5.22 6.23 12.00
C VAL A 71 -4.72 6.61 13.39
N THR A 72 -3.84 5.80 13.99
CA THR A 72 -3.39 5.96 15.37
C THR A 72 -2.18 6.89 15.49
N GLU A 73 -1.19 6.73 14.61
CA GLU A 73 0.12 7.37 14.73
C GLU A 73 0.27 8.59 13.81
N SER A 74 -0.50 8.67 12.72
CA SER A 74 -0.34 9.72 11.70
C SER A 74 -1.67 10.13 11.03
N PRO A 75 -2.71 10.50 11.80
CA PRO A 75 -4.05 10.78 11.26
C PRO A 75 -4.08 11.96 10.27
N GLY A 76 -3.09 12.87 10.32
CA GLY A 76 -2.97 14.02 9.41
C GLY A 76 -2.34 13.70 8.05
N ILE A 77 -1.71 12.53 7.89
CA ILE A 77 -1.08 12.14 6.62
C ILE A 77 -2.11 11.52 5.70
N LYS A 78 -2.11 11.90 4.41
CA LYS A 78 -2.96 11.26 3.41
C LYS A 78 -2.59 9.77 3.29
N TRP A 79 -3.58 8.90 3.42
CA TRP A 79 -3.36 7.45 3.46
C TRP A 79 -2.49 6.89 2.31
N PRO A 80 -2.58 7.33 1.03
CA PRO A 80 -1.73 6.75 -0.02
C PRO A 80 -0.25 7.03 0.22
N LYS A 81 0.06 8.21 0.78
CA LYS A 81 1.42 8.59 1.17
C LYS A 81 1.92 7.76 2.34
N TYR A 82 1.08 7.55 3.34
CA TYR A 82 1.44 6.74 4.50
C TYR A 82 1.69 5.27 4.12
N TYR A 83 0.80 4.70 3.30
CA TYR A 83 0.92 3.32 2.83
C TYR A 83 2.18 3.14 1.99
N ALA A 84 2.48 4.08 1.08
CA ALA A 84 3.73 4.06 0.32
C ALA A 84 4.96 4.00 1.25
N MET A 85 5.02 4.85 2.28
CA MET A 85 6.11 4.85 3.25
C MET A 85 6.20 3.54 4.03
N PHE A 86 5.07 3.03 4.55
CA PHE A 86 5.01 1.78 5.30
C PHE A 86 5.59 0.59 4.53
N PHE A 87 5.26 0.47 3.24
CA PHE A 87 5.80 -0.60 2.41
C PHE A 87 7.26 -0.33 1.99
N MET A 88 7.64 0.92 1.71
CA MET A 88 9.04 1.24 1.42
C MET A 88 9.95 0.89 2.59
N GLU A 89 9.63 1.32 3.81
CA GLU A 89 10.43 1.05 5.02
C GLU A 89 10.62 -0.45 5.30
N ARG A 90 9.70 -1.29 4.82
CA ARG A 90 9.69 -2.72 5.10
C ARG A 90 10.41 -3.56 4.05
N TYR A 91 10.47 -3.08 2.81
CA TYR A 91 10.94 -3.86 1.66
C TYR A 91 12.09 -3.21 0.89
N LEU A 92 12.31 -1.91 1.09
CA LEU A 92 13.46 -1.20 0.53
C LEU A 92 14.46 -1.00 1.66
N ILE A 93 15.51 -1.81 1.66
CA ILE A 93 16.68 -1.58 2.51
C ILE A 93 17.41 -0.38 1.87
N GLU A 94 17.57 0.72 2.60
CA GLU A 94 18.68 1.62 2.29
C GLU A 94 19.94 0.84 2.68
N GLU A 95 20.70 0.38 1.69
CA GLU A 95 22.04 -0.13 1.98
C GLU A 95 22.81 1.03 2.61
N ASP A 96 23.01 0.98 3.93
CA ASP A 96 24.04 1.77 4.59
C ASP A 96 25.36 1.33 3.94
N GLU A 97 25.81 2.13 2.97
CA GLU A 97 27.12 2.05 2.34
C GLU A 97 28.19 2.53 3.34
N GLU A 98 28.19 1.97 4.55
CA GLU A 98 29.17 2.23 5.59
C GLU A 98 29.29 1.00 6.48
N LEU A 99 30.15 0.07 6.06
CA LEU A 99 31.10 -0.69 6.88
C LEU A 99 31.60 -1.90 6.07
N LEU A 100 32.59 -1.69 5.20
CA LEU A 100 33.74 -2.58 4.98
C LEU A 100 34.88 -1.82 4.29
#